data_AF-A0A7V1W061-F1
#
_entry.id   AF-A0A7V1W061-F1
#
_cell.length_a   1.000
_cell.length_b   1.000
_cell.length_c   1.000
_cell.angle_alpha   90.00
_cell.angle_beta   90.00
_cell.angle_gamma   90.00
#
_symmetry.space_group_name_H-M   'P 1'
#
loop_
_entity.id
_entity.type
_entity.pdbx_description
1 polymer ?
#
loop_
_entity_poly.entity_id
_entity_poly.type
_entity_poly.pdbx_seq_one_letter_code
_entity_poly.pdbx_strand_id
1 'polypeptide(L)'
;MSDPSSPRPRAGEETGVRAGTAPFPGFPAGARATLIPNQLFAELLPQIEDPAELLVTIYLFFALGRRRGFPRALTFDELATEVPLRRALARLAGGAGVEEGLRRGLEGAVARGSVLRARRDGRDLYLINTAAARAAIAAGQLPGVELVPAPGPLPDEPPPSIYTLFEENIGTISPLLADELREVEASYPATWIVAAFKEAVSLNKRNWRYIVRILERWRAEGRSDATVGRDLQGHPRRRDLEGRYRNLVRR
;
A
#
# COMPACT_ATOMS: atom_id res chain seq x y z
N MET A 1 -30.95 22.29 -71.46
CA MET A 1 -30.63 21.78 -70.11
C MET A 1 -30.44 20.28 -70.22
N SER A 2 -29.19 19.85 -70.32
CA SER A 2 -28.74 18.46 -70.33
C SER A 2 -27.43 18.42 -69.55
N ASP A 3 -27.30 17.49 -68.59
CA ASP A 3 -25.97 16.99 -68.15
C ASP A 3 -25.38 16.15 -69.32
N PRO A 4 -24.06 15.87 -69.50
CA PRO A 4 -23.03 15.68 -68.46
C PRO A 4 -21.57 16.08 -68.86
N SER A 5 -20.61 15.85 -67.96
CA SER A 5 -19.18 15.49 -68.19
C SER A 5 -18.17 16.37 -67.47
N SER A 6 -17.55 15.82 -66.42
CA SER A 6 -16.09 15.74 -66.34
C SER A 6 -15.63 14.77 -65.23
N PRO A 7 -14.40 14.23 -65.35
CA PRO A 7 -14.13 12.83 -65.08
C PRO A 7 -13.44 12.59 -63.73
N ARG A 8 -13.52 11.33 -63.27
CA ARG A 8 -12.68 10.80 -62.18
C ARG A 8 -11.21 10.75 -62.62
N PRO A 9 -10.24 11.15 -61.78
CA PRO A 9 -8.91 10.57 -61.80
C PRO A 9 -8.82 9.39 -60.82
N ARG A 10 -7.87 8.52 -61.16
CA ARG A 10 -7.66 7.16 -60.69
C ARG A 10 -6.95 7.07 -59.35
N ALA A 11 -7.06 5.87 -58.78
CA ALA A 11 -6.26 5.33 -57.70
C ALA A 11 -4.74 5.48 -57.92
N GLY A 12 -4.08 5.87 -56.84
CA GLY A 12 -2.68 5.60 -56.45
C GLY A 12 -2.68 5.83 -54.94
N GLU A 13 -2.55 4.77 -54.12
CA GLU A 13 -1.30 4.46 -53.41
C GLU A 13 -0.73 5.74 -52.76
N GLU A 14 -0.89 5.95 -51.46
CA GLU A 14 -0.16 5.21 -50.43
C GLU A 14 -1.05 4.95 -49.20
N THR A 15 -1.49 3.70 -49.02
CA THR A 15 -2.00 3.21 -47.75
C THR A 15 -0.84 2.95 -46.79
N GLY A 16 -0.22 4.04 -46.34
CA GLY A 16 0.47 4.04 -45.05
C GLY A 16 -0.58 3.99 -43.95
N VAL A 17 -1.12 2.80 -43.65
CA VAL A 17 -1.97 2.56 -42.48
C VAL A 17 -1.08 2.72 -41.23
N ARG A 18 -0.82 3.96 -40.83
CA ARG A 18 -0.57 4.25 -39.43
C ARG A 18 -1.89 3.96 -38.74
N ALA A 19 -1.91 2.97 -37.85
CA ALA A 19 -3.05 2.71 -36.98
C ALA A 19 -3.38 3.98 -36.19
N GLY A 20 -4.27 4.80 -36.76
CA GLY A 20 -4.71 6.06 -36.22
C GLY A 20 -5.51 5.78 -34.96
N THR A 21 -4.89 5.99 -33.80
CA THR A 21 -5.67 6.14 -32.57
C THR A 21 -6.41 7.45 -32.73
N ALA A 22 -7.72 7.41 -32.98
CA ALA A 22 -8.54 8.61 -32.98
C ALA A 22 -8.28 9.38 -31.68
N PRO A 23 -8.12 10.72 -31.73
CA PRO A 23 -7.78 11.51 -30.56
C PRO A 23 -8.87 11.36 -29.48
N PHE A 24 -8.47 11.32 -28.20
CA PHE A 24 -9.40 11.24 -27.09
C PHE A 24 -10.29 12.50 -27.06
N PRO A 25 -11.62 12.39 -27.24
CA PRO A 25 -12.51 13.54 -27.44
C PRO A 25 -12.86 14.28 -26.13
N GLY A 26 -12.25 13.90 -25.01
CA GLY A 26 -12.60 14.38 -23.67
C GLY A 26 -13.62 13.49 -22.96
N PHE A 27 -14.06 13.95 -21.79
CA PHE A 27 -15.01 13.22 -20.94
C PHE A 27 -16.45 13.69 -21.20
N PRO A 28 -17.40 12.79 -21.49
CA PRO A 28 -18.79 13.17 -21.72
C PRO A 28 -19.50 13.57 -20.42
N ALA A 29 -20.53 14.42 -20.55
CA ALA A 29 -21.41 14.76 -19.43
C ALA A 29 -22.10 13.50 -18.87
N GLY A 30 -22.12 13.36 -17.54
CA GLY A 30 -22.73 12.21 -16.86
C GLY A 30 -21.87 10.93 -16.85
N ALA A 31 -20.59 11.00 -17.23
CA ALA A 31 -19.67 9.87 -17.11
C ALA A 31 -19.58 9.36 -15.66
N ARG A 32 -19.52 8.03 -15.49
CA ARG A 32 -19.31 7.43 -14.16
C ARG A 32 -17.89 7.75 -13.67
N ALA A 33 -17.80 8.31 -12.47
CA ALA A 33 -16.53 8.57 -11.81
C ALA A 33 -16.06 7.35 -11.01
N THR A 34 -14.75 7.14 -10.99
CA THR A 34 -14.10 6.25 -10.02
C THR A 34 -13.68 7.08 -8.83
N LEU A 35 -14.12 6.71 -7.63
CA LEU A 35 -13.69 7.38 -6.42
C LEU A 35 -12.27 6.93 -6.07
N ILE A 36 -11.36 7.89 -6.01
CA ILE A 36 -9.97 7.70 -5.63
C ILE A 36 -9.72 8.56 -4.38
N PRO A 37 -9.15 8.00 -3.30
CA PRO A 37 -8.81 8.78 -2.11
C PRO A 37 -7.83 9.91 -2.42
N ASN A 38 -8.02 11.08 -1.80
CA ASN A 38 -7.12 12.23 -1.99
C ASN A 38 -5.67 11.92 -1.60
N GLN A 39 -5.47 10.95 -0.70
CA GLN A 39 -4.15 10.44 -0.31
C GLN A 39 -3.36 9.88 -1.50
N LEU A 40 -4.03 9.38 -2.55
CA LEU A 40 -3.34 9.00 -3.78
C LEU A 40 -2.54 10.18 -4.31
N PHE A 41 -3.13 11.36 -4.37
CA PHE A 41 -2.50 12.55 -4.96
C PHE A 41 -1.57 13.27 -3.99
N ALA A 42 -1.96 13.36 -2.72
CA ALA A 42 -1.23 14.13 -1.71
C ALA A 42 -0.02 13.38 -1.13
N GLU A 43 -0.10 12.06 -1.00
CA GLU A 43 0.91 11.26 -0.28
C GLU A 43 1.56 10.21 -1.18
N LEU A 44 0.76 9.44 -1.94
CA LEU A 44 1.27 8.31 -2.71
C LEU A 44 1.99 8.72 -4.00
N LEU A 45 1.37 9.60 -4.79
CA LEU A 45 1.86 10.00 -6.10
C LEU A 45 3.29 10.57 -6.07
N PRO A 46 3.69 11.42 -5.10
CA PRO A 46 5.07 11.91 -5.00
C PRO A 46 6.12 10.81 -4.76
N GLN A 47 5.70 9.66 -4.25
CA GLN A 47 6.60 8.55 -3.93
C GLN A 47 6.72 7.55 -5.09
N ILE A 48 5.75 7.52 -6.02
CA ILE A 48 5.76 6.56 -7.14
C ILE A 48 6.79 6.97 -8.19
N GLU A 49 7.79 6.12 -8.39
CA GLU A 49 8.87 6.34 -9.36
C GLU A 49 8.63 5.59 -10.68
N ASP A 50 7.98 4.42 -10.62
CA ASP A 50 7.71 3.59 -11.79
C ASP A 50 6.33 3.92 -12.41
N PRO A 51 6.26 4.32 -13.69
CA PRO A 51 4.98 4.55 -14.35
C PRO A 51 4.09 3.30 -14.41
N ALA A 52 4.66 2.09 -14.40
CA ALA A 52 3.85 0.87 -14.35
C ALA A 52 3.15 0.71 -13.00
N GLU A 53 3.81 1.06 -11.88
CA GLU A 53 3.19 1.10 -10.56
C GLU A 53 1.99 2.05 -10.54
N LEU A 54 2.15 3.26 -11.10
CA LEU A 54 1.07 4.25 -11.17
C LEU A 54 -0.12 3.71 -11.98
N LEU A 55 0.13 3.17 -13.17
CA LEU A 55 -0.92 2.62 -14.03
C LEU A 55 -1.69 1.49 -13.35
N VAL A 56 -0.98 0.54 -12.74
CA VAL A 56 -1.57 -0.59 -12.02
C VAL A 56 -2.39 -0.10 -10.83
N THR A 57 -1.85 0.83 -10.04
CA THR A 57 -2.53 1.37 -8.86
C THR A 57 -3.83 2.07 -9.23
N ILE A 58 -3.80 2.96 -10.23
CA ILE A 58 -5.00 3.66 -10.72
C ILE A 58 -6.01 2.64 -11.28
N TYR A 59 -5.53 1.64 -12.03
CA TYR A 59 -6.40 0.63 -12.60
C TYR A 59 -7.09 -0.21 -11.53
N LEU A 60 -6.39 -0.55 -10.44
CA LEU A 60 -6.97 -1.27 -9.31
C LEU A 60 -8.11 -0.49 -8.66
N PHE A 61 -8.00 0.82 -8.47
CA PHE A 61 -9.13 1.64 -7.99
C PHE A 61 -10.34 1.54 -8.91
N PHE A 62 -10.11 1.62 -10.23
CA PHE A 62 -11.16 1.51 -11.23
C PHE A 62 -11.80 0.11 -11.30
N ALA A 63 -11.00 -0.95 -11.29
CA ALA A 63 -11.47 -2.33 -11.40
C ALA A 63 -12.18 -2.79 -10.12
N LEU A 64 -11.59 -2.53 -8.96
CA LEU A 64 -12.18 -2.89 -7.67
C LEU A 64 -13.38 -2.02 -7.33
N GLY A 65 -13.43 -0.75 -7.74
CA GLY A 65 -14.62 0.11 -7.54
C GLY A 65 -15.88 -0.39 -8.25
N ARG A 66 -15.73 -1.24 -9.28
CA ARG A 66 -16.86 -1.83 -10.04
C ARG A 66 -17.27 -3.21 -9.55
N ARG A 67 -16.49 -3.84 -8.65
CA ARG A 67 -16.83 -5.15 -8.07
C ARG A 67 -17.83 -4.99 -6.93
N ARG A 68 -18.80 -5.90 -6.89
CA ARG A 68 -19.74 -6.04 -5.77
C ARG A 68 -19.16 -6.97 -4.72
N GLY A 69 -19.63 -6.81 -3.48
CA GLY A 69 -19.14 -7.59 -2.34
C GLY A 69 -17.94 -6.95 -1.67
N PHE A 70 -17.62 -7.45 -0.48
CA PHE A 70 -16.48 -7.01 0.33
C PHE A 70 -15.95 -8.22 1.10
N PRO A 71 -14.62 -8.42 1.15
CA PRO A 71 -13.56 -7.60 0.53
C PRO A 71 -13.47 -7.80 -0.98
N ARG A 72 -12.96 -6.78 -1.68
CA ARG A 72 -12.80 -6.80 -3.14
C ARG A 72 -11.35 -7.12 -3.47
N ALA A 73 -11.15 -8.16 -4.26
CA ALA A 73 -9.83 -8.61 -4.69
C ALA A 73 -9.84 -8.94 -6.19
N LEU A 74 -8.65 -8.87 -6.79
CA LEU A 74 -8.37 -9.32 -8.16
C LEU A 74 -7.14 -10.23 -8.16
N THR A 75 -7.14 -11.24 -9.01
CA THR A 75 -5.97 -12.08 -9.29
C THR A 75 -5.07 -11.43 -10.33
N PHE A 76 -3.83 -11.92 -10.41
CA PHE A 76 -2.92 -11.55 -11.50
C PHE A 76 -3.54 -11.83 -12.87
N ASP A 77 -4.11 -13.02 -13.06
CA ASP A 77 -4.71 -13.43 -14.34
C ASP A 77 -5.88 -12.53 -14.75
N GLU A 78 -6.74 -12.15 -13.79
CA GLU A 78 -7.81 -11.18 -14.06
C GLU A 78 -7.24 -9.85 -14.55
N LEU A 79 -6.23 -9.29 -13.87
CA LEU A 79 -5.58 -8.05 -14.28
C LEU A 79 -4.85 -8.17 -15.63
N ALA A 80 -4.21 -9.31 -15.89
CA ALA A 80 -3.48 -9.60 -17.11
C ALA A 80 -4.39 -9.66 -18.35
N THR A 81 -5.69 -9.89 -18.17
CA THR A 81 -6.70 -9.91 -19.26
C THR A 81 -7.38 -8.56 -19.51
N GLU A 82 -7.18 -7.57 -18.64
CA GLU A 82 -7.87 -6.28 -18.71
C GLU A 82 -7.33 -5.41 -19.85
N VAL A 83 -8.10 -5.33 -20.95
CA VAL A 83 -7.71 -4.68 -22.21
C VAL A 83 -7.17 -3.25 -22.03
N PRO A 84 -7.79 -2.35 -21.24
CA PRO A 84 -7.27 -0.99 -21.08
C PRO A 84 -5.90 -0.97 -20.38
N LEU A 85 -5.72 -1.77 -19.34
CA LEU A 85 -4.46 -1.87 -18.60
C LEU A 85 -3.36 -2.47 -19.48
N ARG A 86 -3.65 -3.57 -20.18
CA ARG A 86 -2.71 -4.19 -21.13
C ARG A 86 -2.24 -3.22 -22.20
N ARG A 87 -3.16 -2.43 -22.79
CA ARG A 87 -2.80 -1.41 -23.79
C ARG A 87 -1.94 -0.30 -23.21
N ALA A 88 -2.19 0.10 -21.95
CA ALA A 88 -1.37 1.11 -21.28
C ALA A 88 0.05 0.60 -21.00
N LEU A 89 0.17 -0.63 -20.46
CA LEU A 89 1.45 -1.27 -20.18
C LEU A 89 2.24 -1.60 -21.47
N ALA A 90 1.55 -2.01 -22.54
CA ALA A 90 2.19 -2.27 -23.84
C ALA A 90 2.91 -1.04 -24.40
N ARG A 91 2.37 0.17 -24.15
CA ARG A 91 3.00 1.43 -24.56
C ARG A 91 4.24 1.77 -23.74
N LEU A 92 4.32 1.32 -22.49
CA LEU A 92 5.51 1.51 -21.65
C LEU A 92 6.62 0.50 -21.99
N ALA A 93 6.27 -0.76 -22.22
CA ALA A 93 7.22 -1.88 -22.30
C ALA A 93 7.49 -2.40 -23.74
N GLY A 94 7.11 -1.66 -24.78
CA GLY A 94 7.38 -2.05 -26.17
C GLY A 94 6.63 -3.33 -26.63
N GLY A 95 5.44 -3.59 -26.10
CA GLY A 95 4.56 -4.70 -26.51
C GLY A 95 4.88 -6.08 -25.93
N ALA A 96 6.16 -6.49 -25.89
CA ALA A 96 6.56 -7.83 -25.39
C ALA A 96 6.63 -7.93 -23.85
N GLY A 97 6.67 -6.80 -23.13
CA GLY A 97 6.81 -6.75 -21.67
C GLY A 97 5.53 -6.39 -20.91
N VAL A 98 4.33 -6.72 -21.41
CA VAL A 98 3.07 -6.34 -20.74
C VAL A 98 2.90 -7.02 -19.38
N GLU A 99 3.09 -8.34 -19.32
CA GLU A 99 2.99 -9.10 -18.07
C GLU A 99 4.12 -8.73 -17.10
N GLU A 100 5.31 -8.48 -17.64
CA GLU A 100 6.45 -7.95 -16.89
C GLU A 100 6.12 -6.60 -16.25
N GLY A 101 5.57 -5.67 -17.04
CA GLY A 101 5.15 -4.36 -16.56
C GLY A 101 4.01 -4.47 -15.52
N LEU A 102 3.08 -5.41 -15.70
CA LEU A 102 2.03 -5.66 -14.72
C LEU A 102 2.63 -6.16 -13.40
N ARG A 103 3.52 -7.15 -13.47
CA ARG A 103 4.18 -7.72 -12.29
C ARG A 103 5.01 -6.67 -11.57
N ARG A 104 5.86 -5.93 -12.29
CA ARG A 104 6.66 -4.82 -11.74
C ARG A 104 5.79 -3.75 -11.09
N GLY A 105 4.68 -3.38 -11.73
CA GLY A 105 3.74 -2.41 -11.16
C GLY A 105 3.01 -2.91 -9.91
N LEU A 106 2.65 -4.20 -9.86
CA LEU A 106 2.06 -4.82 -8.67
C LEU A 106 3.08 -4.97 -7.53
N GLU A 107 4.30 -5.38 -7.83
CA GLU A 107 5.40 -5.46 -6.86
C GLU A 107 5.68 -4.09 -6.23
N GLY A 108 5.78 -3.03 -7.04
CA GLY A 108 5.94 -1.66 -6.56
C GLY A 108 4.78 -1.23 -5.66
N ALA A 109 3.54 -1.45 -6.09
CA ALA A 109 2.35 -1.06 -5.33
C ALA A 109 2.22 -1.81 -4.00
N VAL A 110 2.63 -3.09 -3.96
CA VAL A 110 2.66 -3.91 -2.74
C VAL A 110 3.79 -3.46 -1.82
N ALA A 111 4.99 -3.24 -2.35
CA ALA A 111 6.13 -2.76 -1.57
C ALA A 111 5.85 -1.37 -0.95
N ARG A 112 5.22 -0.47 -1.69
CA ARG A 112 4.79 0.86 -1.21
C ARG A 112 3.62 0.80 -0.23
N GLY A 113 2.94 -0.35 -0.15
CA GLY A 113 1.80 -0.54 0.75
C GLY A 113 0.53 0.17 0.30
N SER A 114 0.39 0.57 -0.98
CA SER A 114 -0.88 1.02 -1.53
C SER A 114 -1.82 -0.16 -1.84
N VAL A 115 -1.24 -1.33 -2.07
CA VAL A 115 -1.92 -2.59 -2.37
C VAL A 115 -1.50 -3.67 -1.38
N LEU A 116 -2.45 -4.49 -0.95
CA LEU A 116 -2.22 -5.71 -0.19
C LEU A 116 -2.13 -6.89 -1.14
N ARG A 117 -1.12 -7.74 -0.96
CA ARG A 117 -1.07 -9.07 -1.55
C ARG A 117 -1.57 -10.09 -0.52
N ALA A 118 -2.51 -10.92 -0.93
CA ALA A 118 -2.98 -12.05 -0.15
C ALA A 118 -2.95 -13.31 -1.01
N ARG A 119 -3.03 -14.48 -0.41
CA ARG A 119 -3.00 -15.76 -1.13
C ARG A 119 -4.23 -16.59 -0.79
N ARG A 120 -4.85 -17.18 -1.82
CA ARG A 120 -5.97 -18.11 -1.70
C ARG A 120 -5.74 -19.30 -2.60
N ASP A 121 -5.74 -20.50 -2.04
CA ASP A 121 -5.58 -21.75 -2.82
C ASP A 121 -4.36 -21.69 -3.76
N GLY A 122 -3.25 -21.10 -3.28
CA GLY A 122 -2.01 -20.93 -4.07
C GLY A 122 -2.02 -19.77 -5.08
N ARG A 123 -3.14 -19.04 -5.24
CA ARG A 123 -3.26 -17.88 -6.13
C ARG A 123 -3.11 -16.56 -5.38
N ASP A 124 -2.36 -15.64 -5.96
CA ASP A 124 -2.22 -14.29 -5.40
C ASP A 124 -3.45 -13.44 -5.72
N LEU A 125 -3.88 -12.69 -4.71
CA LEU A 125 -4.99 -11.76 -4.68
C LEU A 125 -4.47 -10.37 -4.31
N TYR A 126 -4.94 -9.35 -5.03
CA TYR A 126 -4.55 -7.97 -4.85
C TYR A 126 -5.76 -7.14 -4.41
N LEU A 127 -5.61 -6.39 -3.31
CA LEU A 127 -6.64 -5.54 -2.72
C LEU A 127 -6.08 -4.14 -2.47
N ILE A 128 -6.90 -3.09 -2.54
CA ILE A 128 -6.47 -1.77 -2.06
C ILE A 128 -6.22 -1.85 -0.55
N ASN A 129 -5.07 -1.31 -0.10
CA ASN A 129 -4.72 -1.28 1.31
C ASN A 129 -5.57 -0.27 2.09
N THR A 130 -6.75 -0.71 2.50
CA THR A 130 -7.64 0.06 3.38
C THR A 130 -7.69 -0.58 4.76
N ALA A 131 -7.97 0.23 5.79
CA ALA A 131 -8.18 -0.28 7.15
C ALA A 131 -9.26 -1.37 7.18
N ALA A 132 -10.34 -1.18 6.43
CA ALA A 132 -11.40 -2.17 6.29
C ALA A 132 -10.89 -3.47 5.66
N ALA A 133 -10.14 -3.41 4.55
CA ALA A 133 -9.60 -4.61 3.90
C ALA A 133 -8.67 -5.40 4.83
N ARG A 134 -7.78 -4.70 5.56
CA ARG A 134 -6.92 -5.33 6.56
C ARG A 134 -7.73 -6.01 7.67
N ALA A 135 -8.73 -5.32 8.22
CA ALA A 135 -9.59 -5.86 9.27
C ALA A 135 -10.38 -7.09 8.79
N ALA A 136 -10.85 -7.07 7.55
CA ALA A 136 -11.63 -8.17 6.98
C ALA A 136 -10.81 -9.45 6.78
N ILE A 137 -9.56 -9.31 6.34
CA ILE A 137 -8.64 -10.45 6.24
C ILE A 137 -8.29 -10.97 7.63
N ALA A 138 -7.96 -10.08 8.58
CA ALA A 138 -7.66 -10.47 9.96
C ALA A 138 -8.83 -11.16 10.67
N ALA A 139 -10.07 -10.75 10.36
CA ALA A 139 -11.29 -11.36 10.89
C ALA A 139 -11.71 -12.65 10.15
N GLY A 140 -10.94 -13.13 9.17
CA GLY A 140 -11.26 -14.34 8.42
C GLY A 140 -12.51 -14.24 7.55
N GLN A 141 -12.96 -13.02 7.20
CA GLN A 141 -14.13 -12.80 6.35
C GLN A 141 -13.90 -13.25 4.90
N LEU A 142 -12.65 -13.55 4.56
CA LEU A 142 -12.25 -14.24 3.34
C LEU A 142 -11.68 -15.62 3.72
N PRO A 143 -12.48 -16.70 3.63
CA PRO A 143 -12.02 -18.04 3.94
C PRO A 143 -10.86 -18.45 3.02
N GLY A 144 -9.80 -18.99 3.62
CA GLY A 144 -8.61 -19.45 2.91
C GLY A 144 -7.74 -18.33 2.34
N VAL A 145 -7.95 -17.07 2.75
CA VAL A 145 -7.11 -15.94 2.36
C VAL A 145 -6.12 -15.60 3.46
N GLU A 146 -4.84 -15.67 3.14
CA GLU A 146 -3.75 -15.28 4.03
C GLU A 146 -3.03 -14.04 3.47
N LEU A 147 -2.79 -13.03 4.31
CA LEU A 147 -1.97 -11.88 3.90
C LEU A 147 -0.56 -12.37 3.61
N VAL A 148 -0.07 -12.09 2.40
CA VAL A 148 1.34 -12.24 2.09
C VAL A 148 2.00 -10.96 2.57
N PRO A 149 2.93 -11.01 3.52
CA PRO A 149 3.68 -9.83 3.91
C PRO A 149 4.23 -9.17 2.63
N ALA A 150 4.12 -7.84 2.54
CA ALA A 150 4.91 -7.12 1.56
C ALA A 150 6.36 -7.57 1.75
N PRO A 151 7.13 -7.77 0.67
CA PRO A 151 8.56 -7.95 0.82
C PRO A 151 9.03 -6.82 1.75
N GLY A 152 9.65 -7.18 2.87
CA GLY A 152 10.37 -6.18 3.66
C GLY A 152 11.40 -5.48 2.77
N PRO A 153 12.06 -4.41 3.24
CA PRO A 153 13.24 -3.90 2.55
C PRO A 153 14.11 -5.08 2.11
N LEU A 154 14.56 -5.06 0.85
CA LEU A 154 15.33 -6.17 0.27
C LEU A 154 16.42 -6.58 1.28
N PRO A 155 16.74 -7.87 1.43
CA PRO A 155 17.76 -8.32 2.38
C PRO A 155 19.14 -7.66 2.19
N ASP A 156 19.37 -6.99 1.06
CA ASP A 156 20.59 -6.22 0.75
C ASP A 156 20.49 -4.72 1.04
N GLU A 157 19.32 -4.18 1.36
CA GLU A 157 19.20 -2.80 1.81
C GLU A 157 19.50 -2.75 3.31
N PRO A 158 20.56 -2.04 3.75
CA PRO A 158 20.89 -1.98 5.15
C PRO A 158 19.67 -1.43 5.92
N PRO A 159 19.29 -2.04 7.06
CA PRO A 159 18.18 -1.54 7.86
C PRO A 159 18.40 -0.04 8.13
N PRO A 160 17.33 0.78 8.12
CA PRO A 160 17.46 2.21 8.33
C PRO A 160 18.22 2.46 9.63
N SER A 161 19.22 3.34 9.57
CA SER A 161 20.07 3.64 10.72
C SER A 161 19.21 4.10 11.90
N ILE A 162 19.69 3.89 13.13
CA ILE A 162 18.99 4.36 14.32
C ILE A 162 18.76 5.89 14.29
N TYR A 163 19.67 6.63 13.65
CA TYR A 163 19.58 8.07 13.44
C TYR A 163 18.40 8.43 12.53
N THR A 164 18.29 7.74 11.38
CA THR A 164 17.17 7.90 10.44
C THR A 164 15.83 7.60 11.12
N LEU A 165 15.75 6.47 11.85
CA LEU A 165 14.55 6.09 12.60
C LEU A 165 14.16 7.16 13.63
N PHE A 166 15.13 7.79 14.28
CA PHE A 166 14.90 8.84 15.26
C PHE A 166 14.37 10.13 14.61
N GLU A 167 15.02 10.61 13.56
CA GLU A 167 14.64 11.86 12.89
C GLU A 167 13.26 11.77 12.25
N GLU A 168 12.94 10.66 11.60
CA GLU A 168 11.64 10.46 10.95
C GLU A 168 10.47 10.36 11.94
N ASN A 169 10.70 9.80 13.13
CA ASN A 169 9.61 9.42 14.04
C ASN A 169 9.53 10.27 15.32
N ILE A 170 10.62 10.90 15.75
CA ILE A 170 10.70 11.60 17.04
C ILE A 170 11.05 13.08 16.85
N GLY A 171 12.12 13.38 16.11
CA GLY A 171 12.55 14.76 15.87
C GLY A 171 14.07 14.90 15.77
N THR A 172 14.58 16.12 15.96
CA THR A 172 15.98 16.43 15.75
C THR A 172 16.90 15.81 16.81
N ILE A 173 18.10 15.40 16.37
CA ILE A 173 19.09 14.76 17.23
C ILE A 173 19.99 15.82 17.89
N SER A 174 20.00 15.82 19.23
CA SER A 174 20.96 16.59 20.04
C SER A 174 22.29 15.84 20.15
N PRO A 175 23.45 16.53 20.30
CA PRO A 175 24.74 15.86 20.51
C PRO A 175 24.75 14.84 21.65
N LEU A 176 24.11 15.14 22.79
CA LEU A 176 23.98 14.21 23.91
C LEU A 176 23.20 12.95 23.54
N LEU A 177 22.16 13.13 22.73
CA LEU A 177 21.33 12.02 22.26
C LEU A 177 22.06 11.19 21.19
N ALA A 178 22.93 11.82 20.39
CA ALA A 178 23.72 11.12 19.37
C ALA A 178 24.66 10.06 19.98
N ASP A 179 25.19 10.36 21.18
CA ASP A 179 26.01 9.41 21.94
C ASP A 179 25.15 8.25 22.48
N GLU A 180 23.97 8.54 23.05
CA GLU A 180 23.03 7.50 23.50
C GLU A 180 22.56 6.59 22.34
N LEU A 181 22.29 7.17 21.17
CA LEU A 181 21.92 6.40 19.97
C LEU A 181 23.05 5.47 19.53
N ARG A 182 24.31 5.93 19.60
CA ARG A 182 25.49 5.13 19.26
C ARG A 182 25.67 3.94 20.21
N GLU A 183 25.44 4.16 21.51
CA GLU A 183 25.49 3.07 22.51
C GLU A 183 24.41 2.01 22.27
N VAL A 184 23.20 2.44 21.89
CA VAL A 184 22.10 1.53 21.54
C VAL A 184 22.41 0.76 20.26
N GLU A 185 22.92 1.43 19.23
CA GLU A 185 23.32 0.78 17.97
C GLU A 185 24.39 -0.30 18.19
N ALA A 186 25.36 -0.05 19.08
CA ALA A 186 26.39 -1.02 19.44
C ALA A 186 25.85 -2.18 20.31
N SER A 187 24.80 -1.94 21.10
CA SER A 187 24.32 -2.88 22.12
C SER A 187 23.18 -3.80 21.66
N TYR A 188 22.46 -3.43 20.60
CA TYR A 188 21.25 -4.14 20.17
C TYR A 188 21.26 -4.47 18.67
N PRO A 189 20.71 -5.63 18.27
CA PRO A 189 20.54 -5.95 16.85
C PRO A 189 19.67 -4.91 16.13
N ALA A 190 20.03 -4.53 14.90
CA ALA A 190 19.26 -3.56 14.11
C ALA A 190 17.78 -3.96 13.95
N THR A 191 17.49 -5.26 13.85
CA THR A 191 16.12 -5.79 13.78
C THR A 191 15.31 -5.56 15.05
N TRP A 192 15.97 -5.44 16.21
CA TRP A 192 15.34 -5.05 17.47
C TRP A 192 15.11 -3.55 17.51
N ILE A 193 16.08 -2.75 17.11
CA ILE A 193 15.95 -1.29 17.06
C ILE A 193 14.74 -0.91 16.19
N VAL A 194 14.69 -1.39 14.94
CA VAL A 194 13.55 -1.14 14.02
C VAL A 194 12.21 -1.55 14.64
N ALA A 195 12.15 -2.71 15.28
CA ALA A 195 10.91 -3.21 15.87
C ALA A 195 10.46 -2.36 17.07
N ALA A 196 11.38 -1.89 17.91
CA ALA A 196 11.08 -1.06 19.07
C ALA A 196 10.54 0.32 18.65
N PHE A 197 11.11 0.91 17.59
CA PHE A 197 10.58 2.13 16.98
C PHE A 197 9.16 1.93 16.45
N LYS A 198 8.90 0.82 15.74
CA LYS A 198 7.55 0.48 15.24
C LYS A 198 6.54 0.33 16.38
N GLU A 199 6.90 -0.33 17.49
CA GLU A 199 6.03 -0.47 18.66
C GLU A 199 5.71 0.90 19.30
N ALA A 200 6.72 1.75 19.47
CA ALA A 200 6.56 3.09 20.04
C ALA A 200 5.66 4.00 19.19
N VAL A 201 5.83 4.00 17.86
CA VAL A 201 5.01 4.79 16.93
C VAL A 201 3.57 4.30 16.91
N SER A 202 3.37 2.98 16.88
CA SER A 202 2.04 2.35 16.84
C SER A 202 1.22 2.65 18.11
N LEU A 203 1.87 2.76 19.27
CA LEU A 203 1.26 3.14 20.54
C LEU A 203 1.15 4.66 20.73
N ASN A 204 1.59 5.45 19.74
CA ASN A 204 1.72 6.90 19.81
C ASN A 204 2.56 7.38 21.03
N LYS A 205 3.54 6.57 21.44
CA LYS A 205 4.49 6.83 22.53
C LYS A 205 5.88 7.07 21.95
N ARG A 206 5.99 8.09 21.09
CA ARG A 206 7.20 8.46 20.34
C ARG A 206 8.22 9.19 21.21
N ASN A 207 8.63 8.57 22.32
CA ASN A 207 9.66 9.12 23.19
C ASN A 207 10.83 8.15 23.32
N TRP A 208 12.04 8.70 23.35
CA TRP A 208 13.28 7.93 23.37
C TRP A 208 13.35 6.96 24.56
N ARG A 209 12.97 7.44 25.75
CA ARG A 209 12.97 6.63 26.99
C ARG A 209 12.08 5.40 26.90
N TYR A 210 11.00 5.45 26.13
CA TYR A 210 10.07 4.36 25.92
C TYR A 210 10.66 3.31 24.99
N ILE A 211 11.35 3.74 23.94
CA ILE A 211 12.06 2.85 23.01
C ILE A 211 13.18 2.10 23.75
N VAL A 212 13.98 2.82 24.55
CA VAL A 212 15.02 2.21 25.38
C VAL A 212 14.43 1.15 26.33
N ARG A 213 13.31 1.45 26.98
CA ARG A 213 12.61 0.47 27.84
C ARG A 213 12.12 -0.77 27.10
N ILE A 214 11.65 -0.63 25.85
CA ILE A 214 11.26 -1.77 25.02
C ILE A 214 12.48 -2.67 24.76
N LEU A 215 13.62 -2.07 24.41
CA LEU A 215 14.86 -2.78 24.14
C LEU A 215 15.43 -3.46 25.39
N GLU A 216 15.42 -2.78 26.55
CA GLU A 216 15.82 -3.34 27.85
C GLU A 216 14.95 -4.54 28.22
N ARG A 217 13.63 -4.43 28.06
CA ARG A 217 12.68 -5.52 28.29
C ARG A 217 13.01 -6.73 27.41
N TRP A 218 13.25 -6.52 26.12
CA TRP A 218 13.59 -7.60 25.20
C TRP A 218 14.94 -8.25 25.49
N ARG A 219 15.91 -7.48 26.01
CA ARG A 219 17.20 -8.00 26.46
C ARG A 219 17.06 -8.90 27.70
N ALA A 220 16.17 -8.54 28.63
CA ALA A 220 15.96 -9.29 29.87
C ALA A 220 15.09 -10.54 29.68
N GLU A 221 14.03 -10.44 28.86
CA GLU A 221 13.03 -11.51 28.71
C GLU A 221 13.34 -12.46 27.54
N GLY A 222 14.29 -12.10 26.67
CA GLY A 222 14.50 -12.74 25.38
C GLY A 222 13.39 -12.36 24.39
N ARG A 223 13.74 -11.98 23.16
CA ARG A 223 12.73 -11.68 22.13
C ARG A 223 12.01 -12.98 21.75
N SER A 224 10.90 -13.27 22.42
CA SER A 224 9.90 -14.18 21.90
C SER A 224 9.42 -13.55 20.58
N ASP A 225 9.76 -14.14 19.44
CA ASP A 225 9.15 -13.82 18.17
C ASP A 225 7.66 -14.18 18.24
N ALA A 226 6.89 -13.29 18.85
CA ALA A 226 5.46 -13.30 18.87
C ALA A 226 5.00 -12.35 17.77
N THR A 227 5.02 -12.85 16.54
CA THR A 227 4.13 -12.42 15.46
C THR A 227 2.67 -12.80 15.77
N VAL A 228 2.24 -12.56 17.01
CA VAL A 228 0.89 -12.83 17.48
C VAL A 228 0.45 -11.57 18.19
N GLY A 229 -0.52 -10.88 17.58
CA GLY A 229 -1.32 -9.90 18.28
C GLY A 229 -1.85 -10.56 19.55
N ARG A 230 -1.22 -10.25 20.68
CA ARG A 230 -1.81 -10.52 21.99
C ARG A 230 -2.80 -9.41 22.25
N ASP A 231 -4.05 -9.74 21.91
CA ASP A 231 -5.19 -9.56 22.78
C ASP A 231 -5.37 -8.15 23.35
N LEU A 232 -6.03 -7.31 22.55
CA LEU A 232 -7.09 -6.46 23.08
C LEU A 232 -8.30 -7.34 23.50
N GLN A 233 -8.08 -8.30 24.42
CA GLN A 233 -9.16 -8.84 25.23
C GLN A 233 -9.30 -7.94 26.45
N GLY A 234 -10.11 -6.89 26.27
CA GLY A 234 -10.77 -6.25 27.39
C GLY A 234 -11.75 -7.26 28.02
N HIS A 235 -11.29 -8.04 28.98
CA HIS A 235 -12.18 -8.59 29.99
C HIS A 235 -12.35 -7.57 31.14
N PRO A 236 -13.58 -7.41 31.65
CA PRO A 236 -13.99 -6.27 32.45
C PRO A 236 -13.46 -6.41 33.88
N ARG A 237 -12.71 -5.42 34.36
CA ARG A 237 -12.45 -5.27 35.80
C ARG A 237 -13.58 -4.44 36.43
N ARG A 238 -14.60 -5.14 36.91
CA ARG A 238 -15.42 -4.75 38.08
C ARG A 238 -14.98 -5.67 39.21
N ARG A 239 -14.84 -5.29 40.47
CA ARG A 239 -14.77 -4.06 41.27
C ARG A 239 -13.66 -4.39 42.30
N ASP A 240 -13.04 -3.47 43.02
CA ASP A 240 -13.52 -3.02 44.33
C ASP A 240 -12.63 -1.84 44.77
N LEU A 241 -13.16 -0.63 44.67
CA LEU A 241 -12.79 0.47 45.55
C LEU A 241 -14.10 1.09 46.01
N GLU A 242 -14.68 0.41 47.00
CA GLU A 242 -15.73 0.96 47.83
C GLU A 242 -15.09 2.00 48.77
N GLY A 243 -15.68 3.20 48.81
CA GLY A 243 -15.45 4.19 49.85
C GLY A 243 -14.78 5.48 49.37
N ARG A 244 -15.50 6.60 49.56
CA ARG A 244 -15.12 8.01 49.31
C ARG A 244 -15.32 8.38 47.83
N TYR A 245 -16.42 8.95 47.37
CA TYR A 245 -17.19 10.08 47.89
C TYR A 245 -18.67 9.91 47.52
N ARG A 246 -19.45 9.42 48.47
CA ARG A 246 -20.90 9.68 48.52
C ARG A 246 -21.02 11.10 49.09
N ASN A 247 -21.86 11.92 48.45
CA ASN A 247 -22.30 13.27 48.82
C ASN A 247 -21.58 14.42 48.09
N LEU A 248 -22.14 14.84 46.95
CA LEU A 248 -22.48 16.25 46.68
C LEU A 248 -23.37 16.31 45.43
N VAL A 249 -24.69 16.14 45.65
CA VAL A 249 -25.73 17.16 45.53
C VAL A 249 -26.44 17.06 44.17
N ARG A 250 -27.66 16.53 44.25
CA ARG A 250 -28.72 16.67 43.27
C ARG A 250 -29.55 17.88 43.70
N ARG A 251 -29.72 18.85 42.82
CA ARG A 251 -31.01 19.47 42.51
C ARG A 251 -30.91 20.15 41.15
#